data_AF-A0A7C4N6B1-F1
#
_entry.id   AF-A0A7C4N6B1-F1
#
_cell.length_a   1.000
_cell.length_b   1.000
_cell.length_c   1.000
_cell.angle_alpha   90.00
_cell.angle_beta   90.00
_cell.angle_gamma   90.00
#
_symmetry.space_group_name_H-M   'P 1'
#
loop_
_entity.id
_entity.type
_entity.pdbx_description
1 polymer ?
#
loop_
_entity_poly.entity_id
_entity_poly.type
_entity_poly.pdbx_seq_one_letter_code
_entity_poly.pdbx_strand_id
1 'polypeptide(L)'
;MHIIKPCPICGIKLRFPIDSGVVKVRCRCGYSFLADPDNPQLYQGATFDLSLRKKPKKNLSLKSIIKTIIETMYSYWYTLGNFKLLPTRDKMKVIAIVIALIILIVLIVYYIFFWQTQPSESGIII
;
A
#
# COMPACT_ATOMS: atom_id res chain seq x y z
N MET A 1 3.56 15.16 17.08
CA MET A 1 4.59 14.22 16.59
C MET A 1 5.58 13.97 17.72
N HIS A 2 6.13 12.77 17.85
CA HIS A 2 7.09 12.45 18.90
C HIS A 2 8.46 12.19 18.29
N ILE A 3 9.50 12.63 18.99
CA ILE A 3 10.88 12.32 18.66
C ILE A 3 11.47 11.45 19.77
N ILE A 4 12.33 10.52 19.38
CA ILE A 4 13.02 9.60 20.26
C ILE A 4 14.51 9.93 20.17
N LYS A 5 15.11 10.35 21.28
CA LYS A 5 16.55 10.61 21.37
C LYS A 5 17.17 9.76 22.48
N PRO A 6 18.28 9.03 22.22
CA PRO A 6 18.97 8.30 23.28
C PRO A 6 19.65 9.29 24.25
N CYS A 7 19.59 8.99 25.54
CA CYS A 7 20.32 9.75 26.54
C CYS A 7 21.83 9.52 26.36
N PRO A 8 22.66 10.58 26.33
CA PRO A 8 24.12 10.43 26.17
C PRO A 8 24.80 9.74 27.36
N ILE A 9 24.17 9.75 28.55
CA ILE A 9 24.75 9.16 29.77
C ILE A 9 24.40 7.68 29.90
N CYS A 10 23.12 7.32 29.74
CA CYS A 10 22.64 5.96 30.05
C CYS A 10 22.06 5.21 28.85
N GLY A 11 22.01 5.82 27.65
CA GLY A 11 21.49 5.19 26.43
C GLY A 11 19.97 4.99 26.38
N ILE A 12 19.24 5.32 27.46
CA ILE A 12 17.77 5.18 27.49
C ILE A 12 17.14 6.07 26.41
N LYS A 13 16.22 5.50 25.63
CA LYS A 13 15.46 6.20 24.59
C LYS A 13 14.41 7.11 25.23
N LEU A 14 14.61 8.42 25.13
CA LEU A 14 13.69 9.43 25.62
C LEU A 14 12.72 9.83 24.52
N ARG A 15 11.42 9.61 24.75
CA ARG A 15 10.35 9.99 23.84
C ARG A 15 9.69 11.27 24.35
N PHE A 16 9.61 12.30 23.52
CA PHE A 16 8.97 13.57 23.88
C PHE A 16 8.26 14.19 22.66
N PRO A 17 7.20 14.98 22.90
CA PRO A 17 6.48 15.67 21.84
C PRO A 17 7.31 16.83 21.30
N ILE A 18 7.32 17.02 19.99
CA ILE A 18 8.00 18.16 19.33
C ILE A 18 7.06 19.32 19.05
N ASP A 19 5.76 19.04 18.95
CA ASP A 19 4.72 20.04 18.65
C ASP A 19 4.45 21.01 19.80
N SER A 20 5.05 20.77 20.98
CA SER A 20 4.80 21.53 22.22
C SER A 20 5.76 22.72 22.40
N GLY A 21 6.56 23.06 21.38
CA GLY A 21 7.59 24.10 21.49
C GLY A 21 8.79 23.64 22.31
N VAL A 22 9.45 24.57 22.99
CA VAL A 22 10.64 24.28 23.81
C VAL A 22 10.24 23.52 25.07
N VAL A 23 10.64 22.25 25.18
CA VAL A 23 10.31 21.38 26.32
C VAL A 23 11.57 20.92 27.07
N LYS A 24 11.54 20.96 28.40
CA LYS A 24 12.63 20.41 29.23
C LYS A 24 12.46 18.90 29.39
N VAL A 25 13.35 18.13 28.78
CA VAL A 25 13.34 16.66 28.84
C VAL A 25 14.28 16.20 29.94
N ARG A 26 13.77 15.40 30.90
CA ARG A 26 14.56 14.83 32.00
C ARG A 26 14.64 13.32 31.87
N CYS A 27 15.87 12.80 31.92
CA CYS A 27 16.15 11.38 31.99
C CYS A 27 16.16 10.87 33.43
N ARG A 28 15.88 9.57 33.63
CA ARG A 28 15.94 8.91 34.94
C ARG A 28 17.34 8.90 35.55
N CYS A 29 18.40 8.97 34.74
CA CYS A 29 19.79 9.08 35.22
C CYS A 29 20.15 10.49 35.74
N GLY A 30 19.22 11.44 35.73
CA GLY A 30 19.45 12.81 36.17
C GLY A 30 19.83 13.80 35.07
N TYR A 31 20.23 13.32 33.88
CA TYR A 31 20.48 14.18 32.72
C TYR A 31 19.22 14.95 32.31
N SER A 32 19.34 16.24 32.03
CA SER A 32 18.25 17.04 31.47
C SER A 32 18.75 17.98 30.40
N PHE A 33 17.94 18.19 29.36
CA PHE A 33 18.23 19.15 28.30
C PHE A 33 16.96 19.86 27.86
N LEU A 34 17.12 21.01 27.22
CA LEU A 34 16.04 21.74 26.57
C LEU A 34 15.92 21.24 25.13
N ALA A 35 14.77 20.67 24.79
CA ALA A 35 14.45 20.29 23.43
C ALA A 35 13.77 21.47 22.76
N ASP A 36 14.55 22.19 21.96
CA ASP A 36 14.07 23.29 21.12
C ASP A 36 13.85 22.79 19.69
N PRO A 37 12.62 22.81 19.16
CA PRO A 37 12.32 22.36 17.80
C PRO A 37 13.05 23.18 16.72
N ASP A 38 13.44 24.43 17.00
CA ASP A 38 14.13 25.31 16.07
C ASP A 38 15.65 25.03 16.01
N ASN A 39 16.18 24.25 16.96
CA ASN A 39 17.59 23.89 16.99
C ASN A 39 17.87 22.59 16.19
N PRO A 40 18.61 22.65 15.06
CA PRO A 40 18.91 21.47 14.25
C PRO A 40 19.75 20.41 14.98
N GLN A 41 20.53 20.78 16.00
CA GLN A 41 21.31 19.83 16.80
C GLN A 41 20.43 18.88 17.62
N LEU A 42 19.17 19.25 17.88
CA LEU A 42 18.22 18.39 18.58
C LEU A 42 18.02 17.06 17.83
N TYR A 43 17.99 17.12 16.50
CA TYR A 43 17.66 15.99 15.62
C TYR A 43 18.84 15.05 15.35
N GLN A 44 20.08 15.46 15.68
CA GLN A 44 21.26 14.61 15.51
C GLN A 44 21.16 13.35 16.38
N GLY A 45 21.20 12.19 15.73
CA GLY A 45 21.07 10.88 16.39
C GLY A 45 19.69 10.58 16.96
N ALA A 46 18.68 11.40 16.64
CA ALA A 46 17.30 11.19 17.04
C ALA A 46 16.52 10.46 15.94
N THR A 47 15.54 9.65 16.34
CA THR A 47 14.60 9.00 15.42
C THR A 47 13.20 9.55 15.62
N PHE A 48 12.51 9.84 14.52
CA PHE A 48 11.11 10.21 14.60
C PHE A 48 10.28 8.98 14.92
N ASP A 49 9.42 9.12 15.93
CA ASP A 49 8.43 8.10 16.21
C ASP A 49 7.29 8.23 15.22
N LEU A 50 7.54 7.70 14.03
CA LEU A 50 6.57 7.51 12.97
C LEU A 50 5.69 6.30 13.29
N SER A 51 5.27 6.12 14.55
CA SER A 51 4.23 5.15 14.88
C SER A 51 3.07 5.48 13.95
N LEU A 52 2.92 4.71 12.88
CA LEU A 52 1.80 4.78 11.96
C LEU A 52 0.61 4.71 12.88
N ARG A 53 -0.12 5.83 13.04
CA ARG A 53 -1.43 5.81 13.71
C ARG A 53 -2.12 4.61 13.10
N LYS A 54 -2.36 3.55 13.89
CA LYS A 54 -3.04 2.35 13.42
C LYS A 54 -4.23 2.87 12.65
N LYS A 55 -4.24 2.67 11.32
CA LYS A 55 -5.34 3.17 10.48
C LYS A 55 -6.61 2.71 11.19
N PRO A 56 -7.54 3.63 11.51
CA PRO A 56 -8.75 3.24 12.24
C PRO A 56 -9.35 2.04 11.51
N LYS A 57 -9.72 0.98 12.24
CA LYS A 57 -10.36 -0.21 11.66
C LYS A 57 -11.48 0.33 10.77
N LYS A 58 -11.32 0.18 9.44
CA LYS A 58 -12.34 0.61 8.49
C LYS A 58 -13.56 -0.25 8.79
N ASN A 59 -14.57 0.33 9.43
CA ASN A 59 -15.89 -0.29 9.47
C ASN A 59 -16.32 -0.44 8.01
N LEU A 60 -16.40 -1.69 7.54
CA LEU A 60 -16.78 -2.06 6.19
C LEU A 60 -18.25 -1.72 5.97
N SER A 61 -18.54 -0.45 5.76
CA SER A 61 -19.82 0.02 5.26
C SER A 61 -19.89 -0.28 3.77
N LEU A 62 -21.04 -0.73 3.26
CA LEU A 62 -21.29 -0.90 1.82
C LEU A 62 -20.90 0.36 1.01
N LYS A 63 -21.10 1.55 1.59
CA LYS A 63 -20.70 2.83 1.00
C LYS A 63 -19.18 2.94 0.82
N SER A 64 -18.40 2.36 1.73
CA SER A 64 -16.93 2.32 1.65
C SER A 64 -16.43 1.33 0.58
N ILE A 65 -17.16 0.23 0.35
CA ILE A 65 -16.84 -0.76 -0.70
C ILE A 65 -17.08 -0.13 -2.07
N ILE A 66 -18.25 0.47 -2.29
CA ILE A 66 -18.60 1.16 -3.54
C ILE A 66 -17.57 2.25 -3.85
N LYS A 67 -17.22 3.08 -2.87
CA LYS A 67 -16.19 4.11 -3.03
C LYS A 67 -14.84 3.51 -3.43
N THR A 68 -14.44 2.41 -2.81
CA THR A 68 -13.18 1.73 -3.14
C THR A 68 -13.21 1.17 -4.56
N ILE A 69 -14.32 0.58 -4.99
CA ILE A 69 -14.50 0.07 -6.36
C ILE A 69 -14.37 1.21 -7.38
N ILE A 70 -15.06 2.34 -7.12
CA ILE A 70 -15.01 3.53 -7.98
C ILE A 70 -13.56 4.05 -8.08
N GLU A 71 -12.87 4.24 -6.95
CA GLU A 71 -11.48 4.70 -6.94
C GLU A 71 -10.55 3.73 -7.68
N THR A 72 -10.74 2.42 -7.52
CA THR A 72 -9.96 1.43 -8.27
C THR A 72 -10.24 1.49 -9.76
N MET A 73 -11.50 1.62 -10.18
CA MET A 73 -11.87 1.66 -11.59
C MET A 73 -11.32 2.93 -12.28
N TYR A 74 -11.42 4.09 -11.63
CA TYR A 74 -10.85 5.34 -12.13
C TYR A 74 -9.33 5.27 -12.24
N SER A 75 -8.65 4.72 -11.23
CA SER A 75 -7.19 4.55 -11.29
C SER A 75 -6.77 3.59 -12.41
N TYR A 76 -7.49 2.48 -12.62
CA TYR A 76 -7.24 1.59 -13.76
C TYR A 76 -7.42 2.30 -15.10
N TRP A 77 -8.53 3.02 -15.28
CA TRP A 77 -8.80 3.77 -16.51
C TRP A 77 -7.70 4.81 -16.79
N TYR A 78 -7.29 5.55 -15.77
CA TYR A 78 -6.21 6.53 -15.88
C TYR A 78 -4.86 5.89 -16.22
N THR A 79 -4.58 4.72 -15.66
CA THR A 79 -3.36 3.93 -15.91
C THR A 79 -3.33 3.43 -17.36
N LEU A 80 -4.47 2.96 -17.88
CA LEU A 80 -4.63 2.55 -19.28
C LEU A 80 -4.48 3.74 -20.24
N GLY A 81 -5.13 4.87 -19.96
CA GLY A 81 -5.03 6.07 -20.79
C GLY A 81 -3.62 6.69 -20.83
N ASN A 82 -2.88 6.60 -19.72
CA ASN A 82 -1.51 7.10 -19.60
C ASN A 82 -0.45 6.00 -19.73
N PHE A 83 -0.75 4.91 -20.45
CA PHE A 83 0.13 3.75 -20.56
C PHE A 83 1.57 4.11 -20.95
N LYS A 84 1.74 5.10 -21.84
CA LYS A 84 3.05 5.57 -22.32
C LYS A 84 3.94 6.12 -21.20
N LEU A 85 3.38 6.73 -20.17
CA LEU A 85 4.11 7.38 -19.08
C LEU A 85 4.47 6.43 -17.93
N LEU A 86 3.99 5.18 -17.95
CA LEU A 86 4.25 4.25 -16.87
C LEU A 86 5.71 3.74 -16.81
N PRO A 87 6.21 3.43 -15.60
CA PRO A 87 7.49 2.75 -15.43
C PRO A 87 7.49 1.40 -16.15
N THR A 88 8.64 0.99 -16.68
CA THR A 88 8.80 -0.26 -17.45
C THR A 88 8.29 -1.50 -16.71
N ARG A 89 8.52 -1.57 -15.39
CA ARG A 89 8.06 -2.70 -14.57
C ARG A 89 6.53 -2.81 -14.50
N ASP A 90 5.82 -1.69 -14.43
CA ASP A 90 4.36 -1.70 -14.34
C ASP A 90 3.71 -1.87 -15.71
N LYS A 91 4.34 -1.35 -16.77
CA LYS A 91 3.96 -1.67 -18.16
C LYS A 91 3.97 -3.17 -18.43
N MET A 92 5.04 -3.87 -18.01
CA MET A 92 5.15 -5.32 -18.20
C MET A 92 4.05 -6.09 -17.45
N LYS A 93 3.67 -5.68 -16.24
CA LYS A 93 2.56 -6.29 -15.51
C LYS A 93 1.23 -6.12 -16.25
N VAL A 94 0.93 -4.91 -16.72
CA VAL A 94 -0.31 -4.63 -17.45
C VAL A 94 -0.36 -5.44 -18.75
N ILE A 95 0.74 -5.50 -19.51
CA ILE A 95 0.84 -6.32 -20.73
C ILE A 95 0.59 -7.80 -20.40
N ALA A 96 1.22 -8.33 -19.36
CA ALA A 96 1.03 -9.73 -18.95
C ALA A 96 -0.42 -10.03 -18.58
N ILE A 97 -1.10 -9.13 -17.86
CA ILE A 97 -2.52 -9.27 -17.51
C ILE A 97 -3.40 -9.27 -18.77
N VAL A 98 -3.14 -8.37 -19.72
CA VAL A 98 -3.90 -8.30 -20.98
C VAL A 98 -3.71 -9.57 -21.81
N ILE A 99 -2.48 -10.06 -21.94
CA ILE A 99 -2.18 -11.32 -22.64
C ILE A 99 -2.89 -12.50 -21.98
N ALA A 100 -2.85 -12.59 -20.65
CA ALA A 100 -3.53 -13.64 -19.90
C ALA A 100 -5.05 -13.63 -20.13
N LEU A 101 -5.67 -12.43 -20.18
CA LEU A 101 -7.09 -12.29 -20.51
C LEU A 101 -7.42 -12.74 -21.93
N ILE A 102 -6.57 -12.43 -22.91
CA ILE A 102 -6.77 -12.88 -24.30
C ILE A 102 -6.71 -14.41 -24.37
N ILE A 103 -5.70 -15.03 -23.75
CA ILE A 103 -5.56 -16.49 -23.71
C ILE A 103 -6.79 -17.13 -23.04
N LEU A 104 -7.26 -16.57 -21.92
CA LEU A 104 -8.45 -17.05 -21.23
C LEU A 104 -9.68 -17.02 -22.15
N ILE A 105 -9.91 -15.92 -22.87
CA ILE A 105 -11.03 -15.79 -23.80
C ILE A 105 -10.94 -16.82 -24.92
N VAL A 106 -9.75 -17.01 -25.50
CA VAL A 106 -9.52 -18.01 -26.55
C VAL A 106 -9.83 -19.42 -26.05
N LEU A 107 -9.40 -19.78 -24.82
CA LEU A 107 -9.70 -21.07 -24.22
C LEU A 107 -11.20 -21.26 -23.98
N ILE A 108 -11.92 -20.22 -23.54
CA ILE A 108 -13.37 -20.27 -23.35
C ILE A 108 -14.08 -20.50 -24.69
N VAL A 109 -13.70 -19.74 -25.73
CA VAL A 109 -14.27 -19.90 -27.07
C VAL A 109 -14.00 -21.31 -27.60
N TYR A 110 -12.76 -21.78 -27.48
CA TYR A 110 -12.37 -23.13 -27.86
C TYR A 110 -13.21 -24.20 -27.15
N TYR A 111 -13.39 -24.06 -25.83
CA TYR A 111 -14.19 -24.98 -25.03
C TYR A 111 -15.65 -25.04 -25.51
N ILE A 112 -16.27 -23.88 -25.74
CA ILE A 112 -17.66 -23.79 -26.22
C ILE A 112 -17.83 -24.46 -27.59
N PHE A 113 -16.93 -24.18 -28.54
CA PHE A 113 -17.01 -24.75 -29.88
C PHE A 113 -16.75 -26.26 -29.89
N PHE A 114 -15.76 -26.75 -29.13
CA PHE A 114 -15.41 -28.16 -29.13
C PHE A 114 -16.50 -29.03 -28.45
N TRP A 115 -17.14 -28.52 -27.39
CA TRP A 115 -18.26 -29.21 -26.74
C TRP A 115 -19.50 -29.37 -27.63
N GLN A 116 -19.71 -28.47 -28.60
CA GLN A 116 -20.85 -28.55 -29.53
C GLN A 116 -20.66 -29.57 -30.66
N THR A 117 -19.45 -30.12 -30.84
CA THR A 117 -19.12 -30.98 -32.00
C THR A 117 -19.15 -32.48 -31.72
N GLN A 118 -19.64 -32.95 -30.57
CA GLN A 118 -19.84 -34.40 -30.39
C GLN A 118 -21.09 -34.85 -31.16
N PRO A 119 -20.96 -35.64 -32.26
CA PRO A 119 -22.12 -36.20 -32.92
C PRO A 119 -22.83 -37.17 -31.96
N SER A 120 -24.16 -37.16 -31.98
CA SER A 120 -24.97 -38.10 -31.19
C SER A 120 -24.59 -39.54 -31.56
N GLU A 121 -24.23 -40.35 -30.56
CA GLU A 121 -23.94 -41.80 -30.67
C GLU A 121 -25.16 -42.65 -31.05
N SER A 122 -26.12 -42.11 -31.80
CA SER A 122 -27.19 -42.92 -32.40
C SER A 122 -26.61 -43.63 -33.62
N GLY A 123 -26.03 -44.81 -33.36
CA GLY A 123 -25.65 -45.78 -34.37
C GLY A 123 -26.81 -46.04 -35.33
N ILE A 124 -26.50 -45.99 -36.62
CA ILE A 124 -27.38 -46.51 -37.66
C ILE A 124 -27.37 -48.04 -37.50
N ILE A 125 -28.44 -48.57 -36.93
CA ILE A 125 -28.72 -50.01 -36.94
C ILE A 125 -29.29 -50.29 -38.33
N ILE A 126 -28.49 -50.94 -39.19
CA ILE A 126 -28.90 -51.49 -40.50
C ILE A 126 -29.56 -52.85 -40.26
#